data_AF-A0A4Y7XDR1-F1
#
_entry.id   AF-A0A4Y7XDR1-F1
#
_cell.length_a   1.000
_cell.length_b   1.000
_cell.length_c   1.000
_cell.angle_alpha   90.00
_cell.angle_beta   90.00
_cell.angle_gamma   90.00
#
_symmetry.space_group_name_H-M   'P 1'
#
loop_
_entity.id
_entity.type
_entity.pdbx_description
1 polymer ?
#
loop_
_entity_poly.entity_id
_entity_poly.type
_entity_poly.pdbx_seq_one_letter_code
_entity_poly.pdbx_strand_id
1 'polypeptide(L)'
;MKVTHSNPVANGHSVEIGQASWDENAFSIRNRYKTANGGFSPRSSSEFPISDLVPLAKFAAQHDKLSISECMQIITALSESVLRQNK
;
A
#
# COMPACT_ATOMS: atom_id res chain seq x y z
N MET A 1 -2.06 8.37 -10.24
CA MET A 1 -1.39 7.11 -10.62
C MET A 1 -1.96 6.47 -11.88
N LYS A 2 -1.11 5.94 -12.77
CA LYS A 2 -1.46 4.95 -13.81
C LYS A 2 -1.33 3.55 -13.23
N VAL A 3 -2.47 2.94 -12.91
CA VAL A 3 -2.57 1.67 -12.15
C VAL A 3 -1.99 0.51 -12.98
N THR A 4 -1.16 -0.32 -12.34
CA THR A 4 -0.63 -1.58 -12.88
C THR A 4 -1.20 -2.81 -12.17
N HIS A 5 -1.41 -2.70 -10.85
CA HIS A 5 -1.99 -3.74 -10.02
C HIS A 5 -3.08 -3.14 -9.14
N SER A 6 -4.16 -3.87 -8.92
CA SER A 6 -5.25 -3.49 -8.02
C SER A 6 -5.69 -4.71 -7.23
N ASN A 7 -5.71 -4.58 -5.91
CA ASN A 7 -6.16 -5.61 -4.99
C ASN A 7 -7.34 -5.09 -4.16
N PRO A 8 -8.56 -5.61 -4.35
CA PRO A 8 -9.69 -5.30 -3.48
C PRO A 8 -9.38 -5.70 -2.03
N VAL A 9 -9.76 -4.84 -1.09
CA VAL A 9 -9.67 -5.10 0.35
C VAL A 9 -11.05 -4.90 0.99
N ALA A 10 -11.20 -5.32 2.25
CA ALA A 10 -12.46 -5.22 2.97
C ALA A 10 -13.00 -3.76 3.00
N ASN A 11 -14.31 -3.58 3.20
CA ASN A 11 -14.96 -2.25 3.28
C ASN A 11 -14.92 -1.43 1.97
N GLY A 12 -15.05 -2.09 0.82
CA GLY A 12 -15.35 -1.41 -0.45
C GLY A 12 -14.24 -0.52 -1.01
N HIS A 13 -12.98 -0.76 -0.63
CA HIS A 13 -11.82 -0.08 -1.18
C HIS A 13 -10.81 -1.07 -1.77
N SER A 14 -9.82 -0.55 -2.50
CA SER A 14 -8.74 -1.34 -3.09
C SER A 14 -7.39 -0.70 -2.77
N VAL A 15 -6.35 -1.53 -2.67
CA VAL A 15 -4.96 -1.07 -2.70
C VAL A 15 -4.45 -1.21 -4.13
N GLU A 16 -3.86 -0.16 -4.65
CA GLU A 16 -3.43 -0.07 -6.05
C GLU A 16 -1.95 0.31 -6.13
N ILE A 17 -1.22 -0.25 -7.09
CA ILE A 17 0.20 0.06 -7.37
C ILE A 17 0.33 0.49 -8.83
N GLY A 18 1.16 1.48 -9.12
CA GLY A 18 1.39 1.96 -10.48
C GLY A 18 2.35 3.14 -10.58
N GLN A 19 2.42 3.76 -11.75
CA GLN A 19 3.23 4.97 -11.96
C GLN A 19 2.57 6.16 -11.29
N ALA A 20 3.35 6.97 -10.57
CA ALA A 20 2.85 8.07 -9.77
C ALA A 20 2.13 9.13 -10.62
N SER A 21 1.20 9.86 -10.00
CA SER A 21 0.52 11.00 -10.62
C SER A 21 1.42 12.22 -10.81
N TRP A 22 2.52 12.32 -10.07
CA TRP A 22 3.43 13.46 -10.09
C TRP A 22 4.72 13.22 -10.88
N ASP A 23 5.10 11.96 -11.11
CA ASP A 23 6.31 11.57 -11.85
C ASP A 23 6.10 10.20 -12.49
N GLU A 24 6.21 10.12 -13.82
CA GLU A 24 6.02 8.90 -14.60
C GLU A 24 7.14 7.85 -14.39
N ASN A 25 8.30 8.28 -13.88
CA ASN A 25 9.42 7.41 -13.53
C ASN A 25 9.34 6.90 -12.08
N ALA A 26 8.42 7.44 -11.26
CA ALA A 26 8.23 7.02 -9.89
C ALA A 26 7.09 6.00 -9.76
N PHE A 27 7.29 5.00 -8.90
CA PHE A 27 6.20 4.11 -8.47
C PHE A 27 5.52 4.66 -7.22
N SER A 28 4.19 4.54 -7.20
CA SER A 28 3.35 4.89 -6.07
C SER A 28 2.42 3.74 -5.70
N ILE A 29 2.00 3.73 -4.43
CA ILE A 29 0.93 2.88 -3.93
C ILE A 29 -0.21 3.79 -3.44
N ARG A 30 -1.45 3.37 -3.62
CA ARG A 30 -2.63 4.14 -3.25
C ARG A 30 -3.66 3.28 -2.55
N ASN A 31 -4.23 3.79 -1.47
CA ASN A 31 -5.49 3.29 -0.96
C ASN A 31 -6.63 3.98 -1.73
N ARG A 32 -7.52 3.24 -2.41
CA ARG A 32 -8.57 3.78 -3.28
C ARG A 32 -9.95 3.45 -2.74
N TYR A 33 -10.64 4.48 -2.25
CA TYR A 33 -12.05 4.39 -1.86
C TYR A 33 -12.95 4.80 -3.04
N LYS A 34 -13.89 3.94 -3.43
CA LYS A 34 -14.94 4.30 -4.40
C LYS A 34 -16.12 4.92 -3.64
N THR A 35 -16.13 6.23 -3.43
CA THR A 35 -17.32 6.93 -2.93
C THR A 35 -18.15 7.45 -4.10
N ALA A 36 -19.48 7.33 -4.03
CA ALA A 36 -20.40 7.81 -5.06
C ALA A 36 -20.29 9.32 -5.35
N ASN A 37 -19.81 10.11 -4.37
CA ASN A 37 -19.84 11.58 -4.43
C ASN A 37 -18.45 12.23 -4.51
N GLY A 38 -17.38 11.45 -4.73
CA GLY A 38 -15.99 11.96 -4.72
C GLY A 38 -15.56 12.59 -3.38
N GLY A 39 -16.30 12.36 -2.29
CA GLY A 39 -16.09 13.00 -1.00
C GLY A 39 -14.85 12.47 -0.27
N PHE A 40 -14.22 13.35 0.52
CA PHE A 40 -13.09 13.04 1.37
C PHE A 40 -13.43 11.90 2.35
N SER A 41 -12.77 10.76 2.18
CA SER A 41 -12.72 9.69 3.18
C SER A 41 -11.78 10.13 4.32
N PRO A 42 -12.05 9.81 5.60
CA PRO A 42 -11.08 10.01 6.68
C PRO A 42 -9.76 9.24 6.46
N ARG A 43 -9.74 8.30 5.49
CA ARG A 43 -8.54 7.61 5.01
C ARG A 43 -8.00 8.16 3.69
N SER A 44 -8.77 9.03 3.03
CA SER A 44 -8.59 9.62 1.68
C SER A 44 -8.16 8.60 0.62
N SER A 45 -8.17 8.97 -0.66
CA SER A 45 -7.54 8.11 -1.67
C SER A 45 -6.03 8.37 -1.71
N SER A 46 -5.36 8.21 -0.56
CA SER A 46 -3.98 8.63 -0.35
C SER A 46 -3.04 7.84 -1.25
N GLU A 47 -2.39 8.55 -2.18
CA GLU A 47 -1.33 8.07 -3.05
C GLU A 47 -0.01 8.53 -2.46
N PHE A 48 0.95 7.60 -2.29
CA PHE A 48 2.24 7.91 -1.70
C PHE A 48 3.37 7.17 -2.44
N PRO A 49 4.60 7.71 -2.44
CA PRO A 49 5.75 7.04 -3.03
C PRO A 49 5.95 5.64 -2.45
N ILE A 50 6.27 4.66 -3.29
CA ILE A 50 6.53 3.30 -2.83
C ILE A 50 7.73 3.24 -1.86
N SER A 51 8.67 4.17 -2.02
CA SER A 51 9.85 4.34 -1.15
C SER A 51 9.48 4.61 0.30
N ASP A 52 8.31 5.19 0.56
CA ASP A 52 7.89 5.57 1.91
C ASP A 52 7.25 4.40 2.67
N LEU A 53 6.93 3.29 2.00
CA LEU A 53 6.32 2.12 2.64
C LEU A 53 7.18 1.54 3.77
N VAL A 54 8.49 1.39 3.52
CA VAL A 54 9.42 0.79 4.49
C VAL A 54 9.52 1.64 5.75
N PRO A 55 9.83 2.95 5.70
CA PRO A 55 9.89 3.76 6.91
C PRO A 55 8.54 3.83 7.64
N LEU A 56 7.41 3.92 6.92
CA LEU A 56 6.08 3.94 7.54
C LEU A 56 5.75 2.63 8.28
N ALA A 57 5.97 1.48 7.64
CA ALA A 57 5.72 0.18 8.24
C ALA A 57 6.63 -0.05 9.45
N LYS A 58 7.91 0.32 9.35
CA LYS A 58 8.86 0.23 10.47
C LYS A 58 8.42 1.09 11.65
N PHE A 59 8.03 2.34 11.41
CA PHE A 59 7.58 3.24 12.47
C PHE A 59 6.33 2.69 13.18
N ALA A 60 5.35 2.18 12.43
CA ALA A 60 4.18 1.54 13.03
C ALA A 60 4.54 0.31 13.88
N ALA A 61 5.45 -0.54 13.38
CA ALA A 61 5.90 -1.74 14.09
C ALA A 61 6.67 -1.42 15.37
N GLN A 62 7.57 -0.43 15.33
CA GLN A 62 8.38 -0.01 16.49
C GLN A 62 7.56 0.59 17.64
N HIS A 63 6.32 1.01 17.36
CA HIS A 63 5.39 1.59 18.33
C HIS A 63 4.21 0.66 18.66
N ASP A 64 4.34 -0.64 18.37
CA ASP A 64 3.34 -1.68 18.64
C ASP A 64 1.94 -1.35 18.07
N LYS A 65 1.91 -0.70 16.90
CA LYS A 65 0.66 -0.33 16.19
C LYS A 65 0.19 -1.39 15.19
N LEU A 66 0.94 -2.47 15.06
CA LEU A 66 0.59 -3.65 14.28
C LEU A 66 0.42 -4.84 15.24
N SER A 67 -0.66 -5.59 15.08
CA SER A 67 -0.86 -6.84 15.80
C SER A 67 0.15 -7.90 15.35
N ILE A 68 0.33 -8.94 16.17
CA ILE A 68 1.18 -10.09 15.83
C ILE A 68 0.76 -10.70 14.47
N SER A 69 -0.55 -10.82 14.24
CA SER A 69 -1.08 -11.35 12.98
C SER A 69 -0.70 -10.50 11.76
N GLU A 70 -0.81 -9.17 11.88
CA GLU A 70 -0.42 -8.24 10.81
C GLU A 70 1.09 -8.27 10.55
N CYS A 71 1.90 -8.32 11.61
CA CYS A 71 3.35 -8.51 11.49
C CYS A 71 3.70 -9.80 10.74
N MET A 72 3.06 -10.92 11.09
CA MET A 72 3.31 -12.21 10.42
C MET A 72 2.88 -12.20 8.95
N GLN A 73 1.75 -11.55 8.62
CA GLN A 73 1.32 -11.39 7.23
C GLN A 73 2.35 -10.61 6.39
N ILE A 74 2.89 -9.51 6.96
CA ILE A 74 3.93 -8.71 6.31
C ILE A 74 5.21 -9.54 6.12
N ILE A 75 5.66 -10.27 7.15
CA ILE A 75 6.86 -11.12 7.08
C ILE A 75 6.72 -12.18 5.97
N THR A 76 5.58 -12.86 5.91
CA THR A 76 5.33 -13.88 4.87
C THR A 76 5.37 -13.26 3.47
N ALA A 77 4.67 -12.15 3.24
CA ALA A 77 4.65 -11.48 1.94
C ALA A 77 6.05 -11.00 1.50
N LEU A 78 6.86 -10.48 2.43
CA LEU A 78 8.24 -10.08 2.16
C LEU A 78 9.13 -11.28 1.86
N SER A 79 8.99 -12.38 2.61
CA SER A 79 9.77 -13.60 2.41
C SER A 79 9.53 -14.19 1.02
N GLU A 80 8.26 -14.27 0.59
CA GLU A 80 7.92 -14.70 -0.77
C GLU A 80 8.46 -13.74 -1.85
N SER A 81 8.44 -12.44 -1.59
CA SER A 81 9.00 -11.44 -2.51
C SER A 81 10.51 -11.63 -2.71
N VAL A 82 11.25 -11.85 -1.62
CA VAL A 82 12.68 -12.18 -1.66
C VAL A 82 12.91 -13.44 -2.49
N LEU A 83 12.12 -14.50 -2.27
CA LEU A 83 12.24 -15.74 -3.04
C LEU A 83 11.95 -15.56 -4.54
N ARG A 84 11.10 -14.60 -4.93
CA ARG A 84 10.84 -14.26 -6.34
C ARG A 84 11.98 -13.45 -6.97
N GLN A 85 12.60 -12.56 -6.21
CA GLN A 85 13.67 -11.67 -6.69
C GLN A 85 15.04 -12.35 -6.74
N ASN A 86 15.24 -13.38 -5.93
CA ASN A 86 16.51 -14.12 -5.84
C ASN A 86 16.59 -15.28 -6.85
N LYS A 87 15.69 -15.31 -7.84
CA LYS A 87 15.66 -16.24 -8.97
C LYS A 87 15.99 -15.49 -10.25
#